data_AF-A0A5K1UZ98-F1
#
_entry.id   AF-A0A5K1UZ98-F1
#
_cell.length_a   1.000
_cell.length_b   1.000
_cell.length_c   1.000
_cell.angle_alpha   90.00
_cell.angle_beta   90.00
_cell.angle_gamma   90.00
#
_symmetry.space_group_name_H-M   'P 1'
#
loop_
_entity.id
_entity.type
_entity.pdbx_description
1 polymer ?
#
loop_
_entity_poly.entity_id
_entity_poly.type
_entity_poly.pdbx_seq_one_letter_code
_entity_poly.pdbx_strand_id
1 'polypeptide(L)'
;MVIVNKITKEEFSCGCLEMVPLKDLRKCQHQSTQDITFEIILREDDESIDHVNVATMQAMKEYNNSVFLVASNFNAVESVSETIEPNELNFTTNYIYDGTQGPIASLGAPAAALQRTIFPFYNKTTKPKEWEQSQEKQIEILGELNSIYHVINGYPILEKDVKEPSEKDEEKYLSVFHSNVEVTYIYGRNEMILIPKQMRNRIDQVFAAAINIGQGCSGYRNYELVNRKPKVLSYALDCGYETCYLEEEFLVIHIQIFVNQL
;
A
#
# COMPACT_ATOMS: atom_id res chain seq x y z
N MET A 1 -11.23 -11.64 -7.37
CA MET A 1 -11.84 -12.67 -6.47
C MET A 1 -13.11 -12.10 -5.82
N VAL A 2 -14.01 -12.91 -5.25
CA VAL A 2 -15.19 -12.43 -4.51
C VAL A 2 -15.29 -13.12 -3.15
N ILE A 3 -15.52 -12.34 -2.09
CA ILE A 3 -15.86 -12.83 -0.75
C ILE A 3 -17.38 -12.78 -0.59
N VAL A 4 -17.96 -13.87 -0.14
CA VAL A 4 -19.41 -13.96 0.13
C VAL A 4 -19.64 -14.09 1.63
N ASN A 5 -20.38 -13.13 2.21
CA ASN A 5 -20.85 -13.26 3.58
C ASN A 5 -21.92 -14.37 3.64
N LYS A 6 -21.63 -15.44 4.38
CA LYS A 6 -22.53 -16.62 4.44
C LYS A 6 -23.88 -16.33 5.09
N ILE A 7 -23.97 -15.30 5.94
CA ILE A 7 -25.18 -14.90 6.67
C ILE A 7 -26.01 -13.95 5.80
N THR A 8 -25.43 -12.83 5.37
CA THR A 8 -26.16 -11.79 4.60
C THR A 8 -26.31 -12.12 3.11
N LYS A 9 -25.53 -13.09 2.61
CA LYS A 9 -25.37 -13.41 1.18
C LYS A 9 -24.79 -12.28 0.34
N GLU A 10 -24.28 -11.24 1.00
CA GLU A 10 -23.65 -10.13 0.32
C GLU A 10 -22.29 -10.54 -0.26
N GLU A 11 -22.01 -10.01 -1.44
CA GLU A 11 -20.79 -10.25 -2.19
C GLU A 11 -19.94 -8.99 -2.17
N PHE A 12 -18.66 -9.18 -1.89
CA PHE A 12 -17.64 -8.15 -1.88
C PHE A 12 -16.56 -8.54 -2.88
N SER A 13 -16.42 -7.78 -3.95
CA SER A 13 -15.34 -8.04 -4.90
C SER A 13 -14.03 -7.54 -4.32
N CYS A 14 -13.03 -8.43 -4.34
CA CYS A 14 -11.69 -8.12 -3.86
C CYS A 14 -10.89 -7.31 -4.89
N GLY A 15 -11.23 -7.41 -6.18
CA GLY A 15 -10.39 -6.92 -7.28
C GLY A 15 -9.45 -7.99 -7.84
N CYS A 16 -8.40 -7.53 -8.52
CA CYS A 16 -7.30 -8.33 -9.07
C CYS A 16 -5.97 -7.85 -8.50
N LEU A 17 -5.20 -8.76 -7.89
CA LEU A 17 -3.88 -8.44 -7.34
C LEU A 17 -2.83 -8.89 -8.36
N GLU A 18 -1.98 -7.96 -8.78
CA GLU A 18 -0.93 -8.20 -9.76
C GLU A 18 0.41 -7.71 -9.21
N MET A 19 1.46 -8.45 -9.54
CA MET A 19 2.83 -8.18 -9.14
C MET A 19 3.68 -8.19 -10.40
N VAL A 20 4.23 -7.03 -10.76
CA VAL A 20 4.92 -6.82 -12.02
C VAL A 20 6.28 -6.18 -11.76
N PRO A 21 7.39 -6.72 -12.29
CA PRO A 21 8.67 -6.04 -12.18
C PRO A 21 8.59 -4.63 -12.78
N LEU A 22 9.10 -3.61 -12.09
CA LEU A 22 9.05 -2.22 -12.54
C LEU A 22 9.65 -2.04 -13.95
N LYS A 23 10.71 -2.80 -14.26
CA LYS A 23 11.32 -2.83 -15.61
C LYS A 23 10.36 -3.24 -16.72
N ASP A 24 9.36 -4.05 -16.42
CA ASP A 24 8.40 -4.51 -17.41
C ASP A 24 7.33 -3.43 -17.63
N LEU A 25 6.93 -2.70 -16.60
CA LEU A 25 6.04 -1.53 -16.72
C LEU A 25 6.67 -0.42 -17.56
N ARG A 26 7.97 -0.16 -17.41
CA ARG A 26 8.70 0.84 -18.20
C ARG A 26 8.63 0.57 -19.71
N LYS A 27 8.44 -0.69 -20.12
CA LYS A 27 8.27 -1.06 -21.55
C LYS A 27 6.90 -0.64 -22.09
N CYS A 28 5.91 -0.50 -21.21
CA CYS A 28 4.56 -0.10 -21.53
C CYS A 28 4.37 1.42 -21.44
N GLN A 29 5.43 2.19 -21.15
CA GLN A 29 5.34 3.63 -21.01
C GLN A 29 4.86 4.28 -22.31
N HIS A 30 3.82 5.10 -22.20
CA HIS A 30 3.36 5.96 -23.27
C HIS A 30 3.66 7.41 -22.89
N GLN A 31 4.25 8.17 -23.82
CA GLN A 31 4.38 9.62 -23.63
C GLN A 31 3.00 10.23 -23.81
N SER A 32 2.33 10.54 -22.70
CA SER A 32 1.16 11.41 -22.75
C SER A 32 1.60 12.82 -23.12
N THR A 33 0.89 13.43 -24.06
CA THR A 33 1.08 14.84 -24.45
C THR A 33 0.09 15.75 -23.73
N GLN A 34 -0.71 15.22 -22.80
CA GLN A 34 -1.66 16.01 -22.02
C GLN A 34 -0.98 16.62 -20.79
N ASP A 35 -1.38 17.85 -20.49
CA ASP A 35 -1.00 18.49 -19.24
C ASP A 35 -1.66 17.74 -18.06
N ILE A 36 -0.83 17.30 -17.11
CA ILE A 36 -1.28 16.62 -15.91
C ILE A 36 -1.45 17.66 -14.81
N THR A 37 -2.57 17.61 -14.09
CA THR A 37 -2.76 18.43 -12.90
C THR A 37 -2.24 17.66 -11.69
N PHE A 38 -1.31 18.27 -10.96
CA PHE A 38 -0.83 17.74 -9.69
C PHE A 38 -1.37 18.60 -8.55
N GLU A 39 -2.20 17.99 -7.69
CA GLU A 39 -2.84 18.67 -6.56
C GLU A 39 -2.25 18.19 -5.24
N ILE A 40 -1.84 19.13 -4.39
CA ILE A 40 -1.49 18.85 -3.00
C ILE A 40 -2.60 19.39 -2.12
N ILE A 41 -3.26 18.50 -1.39
CA ILE A 41 -4.29 18.86 -0.42
C ILE A 41 -3.67 18.82 0.97
N LEU A 42 -3.64 19.97 1.63
CA LEU A 42 -3.16 20.12 3.01
C LEU A 42 -4.35 20.37 3.93
N ARG A 43 -4.33 19.71 5.09
CA ARG A 43 -5.32 19.89 6.14
C ARG A 43 -4.82 20.93 7.14
N GLU A 44 -5.63 21.94 7.45
CA GLU A 44 -5.30 22.97 8.46
C GLU A 44 -5.94 22.72 9.84
N ASP A 45 -7.06 21.99 9.88
CA ASP A 45 -7.83 21.73 11.09
C ASP A 45 -8.38 20.29 11.16
N ASP A 46 -8.87 19.89 12.34
CA ASP A 46 -9.40 18.55 12.55
C ASP A 46 -10.78 18.33 11.90
N GLU A 47 -11.57 19.38 11.68
CA GLU A 47 -12.88 19.27 11.03
C GLU A 47 -12.74 18.82 9.57
N SER A 48 -11.61 19.18 8.95
CA SER A 48 -11.26 18.89 7.56
C SER A 48 -10.61 17.52 7.34
N ILE A 49 -10.55 16.64 8.36
CA ILE A 49 -9.92 15.31 8.24
C ILE A 49 -10.50 14.47 7.10
N ASP A 50 -11.81 14.59 6.87
CA ASP A 50 -12.53 13.79 5.88
C ASP A 50 -12.10 14.13 4.43
N HIS A 51 -11.47 15.29 4.21
CA HIS A 51 -10.94 15.72 2.89
C HIS A 51 -9.56 15.14 2.57
N VAL A 52 -8.86 14.60 3.56
CA VAL A 52 -7.52 14.03 3.37
C VAL A 52 -7.44 12.57 3.80
N ASN A 53 -8.45 12.06 4.51
CA ASN A 53 -8.50 10.68 4.95
C ASN A 53 -8.70 9.73 3.76
N VAL A 54 -7.72 8.88 3.50
CA VAL A 54 -7.72 7.97 2.34
C VAL A 54 -8.92 7.00 2.32
N ALA A 55 -9.42 6.51 3.46
CA ALA A 55 -10.63 5.66 3.47
C ALA A 55 -11.87 6.45 2.99
N THR A 56 -11.96 7.70 3.41
CA THR A 56 -13.05 8.60 3.02
C THR A 56 -12.94 9.00 1.56
N MET A 57 -11.75 9.40 1.10
CA MET A 57 -11.49 9.75 -0.30
C MET A 57 -11.80 8.58 -1.23
N GLN A 58 -11.31 7.37 -0.95
CA GLN A 58 -11.63 6.19 -1.76
C GLN A 58 -13.16 5.97 -1.95
N ALA A 59 -13.99 6.41 -1.00
CA ALA A 59 -15.44 6.32 -1.06
C ALA A 59 -16.15 7.50 -1.75
N MET A 60 -15.47 8.63 -2.01
CA MET A 60 -16.09 9.79 -2.67
C MET A 60 -16.25 9.54 -4.16
N LYS A 61 -17.42 9.89 -4.70
CA LYS A 61 -17.78 9.58 -6.10
C LYS A 61 -16.79 10.18 -7.12
N GLU A 62 -16.19 11.33 -6.83
CA GLU A 62 -15.18 11.94 -7.69
C GLU A 62 -13.92 11.08 -7.89
N TYR A 63 -13.60 10.20 -6.94
CA TYR A 63 -12.43 9.32 -7.00
C TYR A 63 -12.75 7.90 -7.48
N ASN A 64 -13.94 7.70 -8.06
CA ASN A 64 -14.30 6.43 -8.65
C ASN A 64 -13.47 6.19 -9.94
N ASN A 65 -12.87 5.01 -10.04
CA ASN A 65 -11.86 4.62 -11.04
C ASN A 65 -10.55 5.42 -10.93
N SER A 66 -10.22 5.94 -9.75
CA SER A 66 -8.92 6.56 -9.50
C SER A 66 -7.92 5.57 -8.90
N VAL A 67 -6.63 5.86 -9.12
CA VAL A 67 -5.52 5.12 -8.53
C VAL A 67 -5.11 5.78 -7.21
N PHE A 68 -5.00 4.98 -6.15
CA PHE A 68 -4.51 5.40 -4.84
C PHE A 68 -3.14 4.80 -4.57
N LEU A 69 -2.15 5.65 -4.33
CA LEU A 69 -0.88 5.20 -3.76
C LEU A 69 -1.07 4.94 -2.26
N VAL A 70 -0.94 3.69 -1.87
CA VAL A 70 -1.09 3.25 -0.48
C VAL A 70 0.29 3.03 0.10
N ALA A 71 0.68 3.86 1.07
CA ALA A 71 1.84 3.62 1.91
C ALA A 71 1.56 2.40 2.80
N SER A 72 2.13 1.26 2.45
CA SER A 72 1.98 -0.02 3.15
C SER A 72 3.32 -0.69 3.27
N ASN A 73 3.56 -1.54 4.26
CA ASN A 73 4.77 -2.37 4.29
C ASN A 73 4.97 -3.18 2.98
N PHE A 74 6.21 -3.57 2.71
CA PHE A 74 6.64 -4.13 1.42
C PHE A 74 6.03 -5.51 1.07
N ASN A 75 5.19 -6.08 1.93
CA ASN A 75 4.35 -7.23 1.65
C ASN A 75 2.90 -6.87 1.27
N ALA A 76 2.65 -5.59 0.95
CA ALA A 76 1.35 -5.04 0.60
C ALA A 76 0.27 -5.26 1.67
N VAL A 77 0.69 -5.51 2.92
CA VAL A 77 -0.16 -5.66 4.09
C VAL A 77 0.49 -4.88 5.24
N GLU A 78 -0.26 -4.01 5.90
CA GLU A 78 0.30 -3.33 7.07
C GLU A 78 0.24 -4.29 8.27
N SER A 79 1.34 -4.97 8.61
CA SER A 79 1.41 -5.66 9.91
C SER A 79 1.43 -4.63 11.05
N VAL A 80 1.11 -5.05 12.28
CA VAL A 80 1.30 -4.21 13.47
C VAL A 80 2.73 -4.28 14.01
N SER A 81 3.54 -5.24 13.55
CA SER A 81 4.97 -5.36 13.88
C SER A 81 5.70 -6.30 12.92
N GLU A 82 7.00 -6.04 12.73
CA GLU A 82 7.95 -6.89 12.04
C GLU A 82 8.14 -8.26 12.69
N THR A 83 7.85 -8.39 13.99
CA THR A 83 8.03 -9.64 14.73
C THR A 83 6.85 -10.59 14.62
N ILE A 84 5.77 -10.18 13.94
CA ILE A 84 4.56 -10.99 13.76
C ILE A 84 4.57 -11.56 12.35
N GLU A 85 4.51 -12.87 12.25
CA GLU A 85 4.52 -13.55 10.95
C GLU A 85 3.15 -13.41 10.24
N PRO A 86 3.10 -13.41 8.90
CA PRO A 86 1.85 -13.20 8.16
C PRO A 86 0.72 -14.18 8.43
N ASN A 87 1.07 -15.40 8.86
CA ASN A 87 0.15 -16.47 9.20
C ASN A 87 -0.29 -16.44 10.68
N GLU A 88 0.20 -15.51 11.49
CA GLU A 88 -0.26 -15.33 12.86
C GLU A 88 -1.61 -14.61 12.93
N LEU A 89 -2.42 -14.97 13.94
CA LEU A 89 -3.79 -14.47 14.09
C LEU A 89 -3.90 -12.95 14.25
N ASN A 90 -2.87 -12.30 14.79
CA ASN A 90 -2.82 -10.87 15.06
C ASN A 90 -2.21 -10.05 13.91
N PHE A 91 -1.72 -10.67 12.84
CA PHE A 91 -1.00 -9.99 11.75
C PHE A 91 -1.80 -8.84 11.12
N THR A 92 -3.11 -9.04 10.88
CA THR A 92 -4.02 -8.02 10.32
C THR A 92 -5.12 -7.61 11.30
N THR A 93 -4.75 -7.46 12.57
CA THR A 93 -5.68 -6.98 13.60
C THR A 93 -5.40 -5.52 13.96
N ASN A 94 -6.33 -4.88 14.67
CA ASN A 94 -6.15 -3.54 15.25
C ASN A 94 -6.00 -2.37 14.27
N TYR A 95 -6.27 -2.54 12.97
CA TYR A 95 -6.22 -1.43 12.00
C TYR A 95 -7.08 -0.23 12.39
N ILE A 96 -8.18 -0.46 13.10
CA ILE A 96 -9.07 0.61 13.61
C ILE A 96 -8.40 1.54 14.64
N TYR A 97 -7.27 1.14 15.21
CA TYR A 97 -6.48 1.90 16.18
C TYR A 97 -5.22 2.50 15.55
N ASP A 98 -4.94 2.20 14.29
CA ASP A 98 -3.79 2.69 13.56
C ASP A 98 -4.24 3.71 12.51
N GLY A 99 -3.95 4.99 12.79
CA GLY A 99 -4.32 6.11 11.92
C GLY A 99 -3.37 6.34 10.75
N THR A 100 -2.38 5.48 10.52
CA THR A 100 -1.47 5.59 9.38
C THR A 100 -2.17 5.23 8.07
N GLN A 101 -1.60 5.66 6.93
CA GLN A 101 -2.29 5.58 5.64
C GLN A 101 -2.60 4.13 5.21
N GLY A 102 -1.69 3.17 5.42
CA GLY A 102 -1.85 1.77 5.00
C GLY A 102 -3.05 1.05 5.64
N PRO A 103 -3.16 1.06 6.98
CA PRO A 103 -4.32 0.52 7.70
C PRO A 103 -5.61 1.21 7.31
N ILE A 104 -5.63 2.54 7.24
CA ILE A 104 -6.83 3.30 6.86
C ILE A 104 -7.27 2.97 5.42
N ALA A 105 -6.34 2.90 4.46
CA ALA A 105 -6.65 2.51 3.09
C ALA A 105 -7.23 1.09 3.02
N SER A 106 -6.67 0.17 3.81
CA SER A 106 -7.14 -1.21 3.91
C SER A 106 -8.51 -1.35 4.59
N LEU A 107 -8.82 -0.50 5.58
CA LEU A 107 -10.15 -0.44 6.19
C LEU A 107 -11.22 0.01 5.19
N GLY A 108 -10.88 0.93 4.28
CA GLY A 108 -11.80 1.33 3.20
C GLY A 108 -12.12 0.18 2.23
N ALA A 109 -11.16 -0.73 2.04
CA ALA A 109 -11.23 -1.84 1.10
C ALA A 109 -10.87 -3.21 1.74
N PRO A 110 -11.65 -3.69 2.73
CA PRO A 110 -11.28 -4.84 3.54
C PRO A 110 -11.28 -6.16 2.75
N ALA A 111 -12.12 -6.30 1.72
CA ALA A 111 -12.11 -7.50 0.87
C ALA A 111 -10.78 -7.63 0.10
N ALA A 112 -10.26 -6.50 -0.39
CA ALA A 112 -8.95 -6.43 -1.03
C ALA A 112 -7.81 -6.68 -0.04
N ALA A 113 -7.91 -6.12 1.18
CA ALA A 113 -6.94 -6.39 2.25
C ALA A 113 -6.87 -7.89 2.61
N LEU A 114 -8.03 -8.54 2.80
CA LEU A 114 -8.11 -9.98 3.05
C LEU A 114 -7.49 -10.80 1.92
N GLN A 115 -7.62 -10.35 0.67
CA GLN A 115 -6.96 -10.99 -0.46
C GLN A 115 -5.45 -10.98 -0.35
N ARG A 116 -4.87 -9.83 0.00
CA ARG A 116 -3.41 -9.70 0.13
C ARG A 116 -2.86 -10.55 1.26
N THR A 117 -3.65 -10.86 2.28
CA THR A 117 -3.21 -11.68 3.43
C THR A 117 -3.47 -13.17 3.23
N ILE A 118 -4.72 -13.56 2.94
CA ILE A 118 -5.18 -14.96 3.05
C ILE A 118 -5.06 -15.71 1.72
N PHE A 119 -5.15 -15.01 0.60
CA PHE A 119 -5.15 -15.64 -0.73
C PHE A 119 -4.38 -14.88 -1.81
N PRO A 120 -3.22 -14.25 -1.50
CA PRO A 120 -2.44 -13.56 -2.53
C PRO A 120 -1.87 -14.51 -3.58
N PHE A 121 -1.62 -15.76 -3.22
CA PHE A 121 -1.06 -16.78 -4.11
C PHE A 121 -2.08 -17.82 -4.54
N TYR A 122 -3.35 -17.42 -4.60
CA TYR A 122 -4.42 -18.30 -5.02
C TYR A 122 -4.10 -19.00 -6.35
N ASN A 123 -4.15 -20.33 -6.32
CA ASN A 123 -4.11 -21.14 -7.53
C ASN A 123 -5.07 -22.31 -7.35
N LYS A 124 -5.94 -22.50 -8.34
CA LYS A 124 -6.94 -23.59 -8.34
C LYS A 124 -6.34 -25.00 -8.21
N THR A 125 -5.06 -25.17 -8.48
CA THR A 125 -4.37 -26.47 -8.41
C THR A 125 -3.59 -26.71 -7.12
N THR A 126 -3.43 -25.70 -6.27
CA THR A 126 -2.70 -25.81 -4.99
C THR A 126 -3.67 -25.88 -3.81
N LYS A 127 -3.19 -26.35 -2.65
CA LYS A 127 -4.05 -26.44 -1.45
C LYS A 127 -4.26 -25.04 -0.85
N PRO A 128 -5.39 -24.80 -0.15
CA PRO A 128 -5.67 -23.49 0.46
C PRO A 128 -4.55 -22.92 1.34
N LYS A 129 -3.84 -23.78 2.10
CA LYS A 129 -2.69 -23.36 2.92
C LYS A 129 -1.49 -22.83 2.12
N GLU A 130 -1.46 -23.06 0.82
CA GLU A 130 -0.38 -22.57 -0.06
C GLU A 130 -0.73 -21.21 -0.70
N TRP A 131 -1.94 -20.72 -0.45
CA TRP A 131 -2.45 -19.46 -0.98
C TRP A 131 -2.11 -18.28 -0.07
N GLU A 132 -2.01 -18.51 1.24
CA GLU A 132 -1.75 -17.49 2.28
C GLU A 132 -0.30 -17.00 2.26
N GLN A 133 -0.08 -15.79 2.79
CA GLN A 133 1.28 -15.38 3.17
C GLN A 133 1.73 -16.18 4.40
N SER A 134 2.99 -16.60 4.40
CA SER A 134 3.66 -17.22 5.54
C SER A 134 5.09 -16.71 5.63
N GLN A 135 5.83 -17.06 6.68
CA GLN A 135 7.24 -16.71 6.81
C GLN A 135 8.07 -17.11 5.58
N GLU A 136 7.76 -18.25 4.96
CA GLU A 136 8.49 -18.81 3.82
C GLU A 136 8.03 -18.24 2.47
N LYS A 137 6.88 -17.58 2.42
CA LYS A 137 6.27 -17.12 1.17
C LYS A 137 5.43 -15.87 1.42
N GLN A 138 6.02 -14.73 1.11
CA GLN A 138 5.39 -13.42 1.24
C GLN A 138 5.38 -12.69 -0.09
N ILE A 139 4.45 -11.75 -0.23
CA ILE A 139 4.63 -10.66 -1.18
C ILE A 139 5.85 -9.90 -0.68
N GLU A 140 6.84 -9.65 -1.52
CA GLU A 140 8.06 -8.94 -1.11
C GLU A 140 8.49 -8.00 -2.22
N ILE A 141 8.01 -6.76 -2.16
CA ILE A 141 8.31 -5.69 -3.14
C ILE A 141 9.82 -5.48 -3.29
N LEU A 142 10.57 -5.60 -2.19
CA LEU A 142 12.03 -5.48 -2.16
C LEU A 142 12.75 -6.82 -2.05
N GLY A 143 12.08 -7.96 -2.27
CA GLY A 143 12.65 -9.29 -2.03
C GLY A 143 13.97 -9.53 -2.79
N GLU A 144 14.04 -9.12 -4.06
CA GLU A 144 15.27 -9.22 -4.86
C GLU A 144 16.34 -8.18 -4.49
N LEU A 145 15.98 -7.20 -3.65
CA LEU A 145 16.84 -6.15 -3.12
C LEU A 145 17.30 -6.44 -1.69
N ASN A 146 17.16 -7.68 -1.18
CA ASN A 146 17.50 -8.03 0.20
C ASN A 146 18.95 -7.72 0.62
N SER A 147 19.88 -7.65 -0.36
CA SER A 147 21.27 -7.22 -0.12
C SER A 147 21.45 -5.73 0.19
N ILE A 148 20.40 -4.93 -0.04
CA ILE A 148 20.32 -3.50 0.23
C ILE A 148 19.32 -3.28 1.37
N TYR A 149 18.13 -3.86 1.27
CA TYR A 149 17.08 -3.74 2.28
C TYR A 149 16.83 -5.10 2.89
N HIS A 150 17.39 -5.36 4.06
CA HIS A 150 17.02 -6.59 4.78
C HIS A 150 15.55 -6.49 5.19
N VAL A 151 14.66 -7.29 4.58
CA VAL A 151 13.22 -7.22 4.87
C VAL A 151 12.80 -8.34 5.80
N ILE A 152 12.04 -7.99 6.85
CA ILE A 152 11.42 -8.94 7.76
C ILE A 152 9.92 -8.64 7.80
N ASN A 153 9.10 -9.57 7.31
CA ASN A 153 7.64 -9.46 7.30
C ASN A 153 7.13 -8.14 6.68
N GLY A 154 7.71 -7.75 5.54
CA GLY A 154 7.43 -6.48 4.86
C GLY A 154 8.14 -5.24 5.42
N TYR A 155 8.87 -5.33 6.54
CA TYR A 155 9.60 -4.19 7.12
C TYR A 155 11.05 -4.13 6.65
N PRO A 156 11.50 -3.04 6.01
CA PRO A 156 12.89 -2.85 5.67
C PRO A 156 13.69 -2.46 6.93
N ILE A 157 14.62 -3.30 7.34
CA ILE A 157 15.53 -3.05 8.45
C ILE A 157 16.77 -2.37 7.90
N LEU A 158 16.86 -1.05 8.08
CA LEU A 158 18.04 -0.28 7.69
C LEU A 158 19.17 -0.42 8.71
N GLU A 159 20.17 -1.21 8.36
CA GLU A 159 21.43 -1.29 9.11
C GLU A 159 22.34 -0.09 8.81
N LYS A 160 23.35 0.14 9.66
CA LYS A 160 24.28 1.29 9.51
C LYS A 160 25.13 1.20 8.22
N ASP A 161 25.44 -0.02 7.77
CA ASP A 161 26.37 -0.29 6.68
C ASP A 161 25.66 -0.81 5.41
N VAL A 162 24.49 -0.27 5.10
CA VAL A 162 23.74 -0.62 3.89
C VAL A 162 24.45 -0.13 2.63
N LYS A 163 24.53 -1.02 1.64
CA LYS A 163 24.99 -0.75 0.27
C LYS A 163 24.02 0.21 -0.41
N GLU A 164 24.52 1.20 -1.14
CA GLU A 164 23.65 2.06 -1.93
C GLU A 164 23.09 1.31 -3.16
N PRO A 165 21.81 1.54 -3.53
CA PRO A 165 21.25 1.03 -4.77
C PRO A 165 21.96 1.65 -5.98
N SER A 166 22.02 0.87 -7.06
CA SER A 166 22.54 1.29 -8.37
C SER A 166 21.44 1.21 -9.43
N GLU A 167 21.68 1.79 -10.61
CA GLU A 167 20.74 1.70 -11.75
C GLU A 167 20.35 0.25 -12.09
N LYS A 168 21.27 -0.71 -11.90
CA LYS A 168 21.03 -2.15 -12.14
C LYS A 168 20.06 -2.76 -11.14
N ASP A 169 19.87 -2.14 -9.99
CA ASP A 169 18.96 -2.60 -8.96
C ASP A 169 17.51 -2.22 -9.29
N GLU A 170 17.28 -1.21 -10.14
CA GLU A 170 15.93 -0.76 -10.57
C GLU A 170 15.13 -1.90 -11.19
N GLU A 171 15.81 -2.83 -11.83
CA GLU A 171 15.23 -4.02 -12.46
C GLU A 171 14.65 -5.06 -11.49
N LYS A 172 14.91 -4.88 -10.18
CA LYS A 172 14.56 -5.82 -9.11
C LYS A 172 13.42 -5.33 -8.23
N TYR A 173 12.95 -4.09 -8.44
CA TYR A 173 11.79 -3.59 -7.73
C TYR A 173 10.52 -4.22 -8.30
N LEU A 174 9.66 -4.74 -7.43
CA LEU A 174 8.39 -5.33 -7.80
C LEU A 174 7.25 -4.35 -7.51
N SER A 175 6.57 -3.92 -8.56
CA SER A 175 5.36 -3.11 -8.46
C SER A 175 4.16 -3.98 -8.10
N VAL A 176 3.36 -3.55 -7.13
CA VAL A 176 2.19 -4.29 -6.66
C VAL A 176 0.93 -3.46 -6.85
N PHE A 177 0.00 -4.02 -7.63
CA PHE A 177 -1.26 -3.39 -8.02
C PHE A 177 -2.42 -4.20 -7.48
N HIS A 178 -3.44 -3.51 -6.97
CA HIS A 178 -4.72 -4.12 -6.71
C HIS A 178 -5.79 -3.35 -7.46
N SER A 179 -6.22 -3.88 -8.60
CA SER A 179 -7.15 -3.23 -9.49
C SER A 179 -8.61 -3.60 -9.23
N ASN A 180 -9.53 -2.70 -9.53
CA ASN A 180 -10.97 -2.85 -9.42
C ASN A 180 -11.44 -3.25 -8.01
N VAL A 181 -10.79 -2.67 -7.00
CA VAL A 181 -11.05 -2.89 -5.58
C VAL A 181 -12.39 -2.27 -5.18
N GLU A 182 -13.25 -3.02 -4.48
CA GLU A 182 -14.51 -2.47 -3.94
C GLU A 182 -14.25 -1.72 -2.63
N VAL A 183 -14.63 -0.45 -2.59
CA VAL A 183 -14.61 0.34 -1.37
C VAL A 183 -15.93 0.12 -0.62
N THR A 184 -15.86 -0.37 0.62
CA THR A 184 -17.04 -0.80 1.37
C THR A 184 -17.23 -0.04 2.68
N TYR A 185 -16.19 0.58 3.22
CA TYR A 185 -16.28 1.37 4.44
C TYR A 185 -15.70 2.76 4.27
N ILE A 186 -16.26 3.69 5.03
CA ILE A 186 -15.63 4.98 5.36
C ILE A 186 -15.12 4.84 6.79
N TYR A 187 -13.92 5.38 7.05
CA TYR A 187 -13.36 5.51 8.38
C TYR A 187 -13.00 6.97 8.64
N GLY A 188 -13.75 7.62 9.53
CA GLY A 188 -13.55 9.03 9.90
C GLY A 188 -14.06 9.27 11.31
N ARG A 189 -13.39 10.14 12.07
CA ARG A 189 -13.79 10.55 13.43
C ARG A 189 -14.07 9.37 14.39
N ASN A 190 -13.28 8.29 14.30
CA ASN A 190 -13.40 7.04 15.06
C ASN A 190 -14.68 6.22 14.79
N GLU A 191 -15.35 6.44 13.67
CA GLU A 191 -16.52 5.66 13.27
C GLU A 191 -16.25 4.90 11.96
N MET A 192 -16.75 3.66 11.90
CA MET A 192 -16.78 2.85 10.68
C MET A 192 -18.19 2.88 10.11
N ILE A 193 -18.32 3.39 8.89
CA ILE A 193 -19.61 3.48 8.20
C ILE A 193 -19.60 2.54 7.01
N LEU A 194 -20.52 1.56 6.99
CA LEU A 194 -20.71 0.67 5.85
C LEU A 194 -21.38 1.44 4.70
N ILE A 195 -20.76 1.41 3.53
CA ILE A 195 -21.28 2.02 2.32
C ILE A 195 -22.35 1.10 1.71
N PRO A 196 -23.56 1.60 1.40
CA PRO A 196 -24.57 0.84 0.68
C PRO A 196 -24.03 0.32 -0.66
N LYS A 197 -24.34 -0.93 -1.03
CA LYS A 197 -23.77 -1.60 -2.22
C LYS A 197 -23.85 -0.78 -3.51
N GLN A 198 -24.94 -0.05 -3.73
CA GLN A 198 -25.17 0.79 -4.91
C GLN A 198 -24.35 2.09 -4.95
N MET A 199 -23.68 2.45 -3.85
CA MET A 199 -22.85 3.66 -3.72
C MET A 199 -21.36 3.33 -3.63
N ARG A 200 -20.98 2.05 -3.73
CA ARG A 200 -19.58 1.64 -3.59
C ARG A 200 -18.80 1.96 -4.84
N ASN A 201 -17.67 2.64 -4.64
CA ASN A 201 -16.71 2.89 -5.69
C ASN A 201 -15.90 1.65 -6.05
N ARG A 202 -15.33 1.71 -7.25
CA ARG A 202 -14.20 0.92 -7.69
C ARG A 202 -12.98 1.82 -7.78
N ILE A 203 -11.87 1.38 -7.24
CA ILE A 203 -10.60 2.08 -7.30
C ILE A 203 -9.49 1.10 -7.64
N ASP A 204 -8.34 1.64 -7.96
CA ASP A 204 -7.10 0.88 -8.04
C ASP A 204 -6.19 1.31 -6.89
N GLN A 205 -5.41 0.39 -6.36
CA GLN A 205 -4.45 0.64 -5.29
C GLN A 205 -3.06 0.23 -5.77
N VAL A 206 -2.12 1.17 -5.76
CA VAL A 206 -0.69 0.90 -5.96
C VAL A 206 -0.03 0.88 -4.59
N PHE A 207 0.67 -0.21 -4.29
CA PHE A 207 1.39 -0.34 -3.03
C PHE A 207 2.83 0.08 -3.23
N ALA A 208 3.21 1.16 -2.56
CA ALA A 208 4.59 1.53 -2.36
C ALA A 208 4.83 1.52 -0.86
N ALA A 209 5.97 0.99 -0.41
CA ALA A 209 6.24 1.05 1.01
C ALA A 209 6.95 2.33 1.43
N ALA A 210 6.55 2.78 2.61
CA ALA A 210 7.34 3.68 3.41
C ALA A 210 8.55 2.91 3.94
N ILE A 211 9.76 3.40 3.66
CA ILE A 211 10.93 2.86 4.33
C ILE A 211 10.86 3.26 5.81
N ASN A 212 10.72 2.28 6.70
CA ASN A 212 10.78 2.50 8.13
C ASN A 212 12.23 2.76 8.55
N ILE A 213 12.62 4.03 8.63
CA ILE A 213 13.94 4.44 9.08
C ILE A 213 13.92 4.38 10.60
N GLY A 214 14.53 3.37 11.21
CA GLY A 214 14.64 3.29 12.68
C GLY A 214 13.32 2.93 13.38
N GLN A 215 12.84 1.71 13.16
CA GLN A 215 11.67 1.15 13.85
C GLN A 215 11.78 1.33 15.38
N GLY A 216 10.75 1.93 15.99
CA GLY A 216 10.72 2.25 17.42
C GLY A 216 11.57 3.46 17.86
N CYS A 217 12.20 4.19 16.93
CA CYS A 217 12.95 5.41 17.22
C CYS A 217 12.11 6.67 16.95
N SER A 218 12.37 7.75 17.70
CA SER A 218 11.77 9.05 17.45
C SER A 218 12.31 9.69 16.16
N GLY A 219 11.52 10.57 15.53
CA GLY A 219 11.86 11.21 14.25
C GLY A 219 13.23 11.89 14.21
N TYR A 220 13.72 12.42 15.35
CA TYR A 220 15.06 13.01 15.45
C TYR A 220 16.20 11.99 15.19
N ARG A 221 16.09 10.76 15.69
CA ARG A 221 17.09 9.71 15.44
C ARG A 221 17.02 9.20 14.00
N ASN A 222 15.84 9.24 13.41
CA ASN A 222 15.63 8.84 12.02
C ASN A 222 16.24 9.86 11.07
N TYR A 223 16.19 11.15 11.41
CA TYR A 223 16.81 12.23 10.64
C TYR A 223 18.32 12.04 10.40
N GLU A 224 19.07 11.57 11.41
CA GLU A 224 20.51 11.30 11.23
C GLU A 224 20.79 10.17 10.24
N LEU A 225 19.95 9.13 10.23
CA LEU A 225 20.06 8.04 9.26
C LEU A 225 19.69 8.53 7.85
N VAL A 226 18.65 9.36 7.74
CA VAL A 226 18.21 9.99 6.48
C VAL A 226 19.36 10.74 5.81
N ASN A 227 20.00 11.63 6.54
CA ASN A 227 21.04 12.48 5.99
C ASN A 227 22.30 11.71 5.57
N ARG A 228 22.57 10.54 6.16
CA ARG A 228 23.75 9.75 5.84
C ARG A 228 23.59 8.90 4.59
N LYS A 229 22.35 8.54 4.22
CA LYS A 229 22.07 7.59 3.13
C LYS A 229 20.86 8.03 2.28
N PRO A 230 20.85 9.24 1.71
CA PRO A 230 19.69 9.79 1.00
C PRO A 230 19.24 8.92 -0.19
N LYS A 231 20.18 8.29 -0.90
CA LYS A 231 19.87 7.42 -2.06
C LYS A 231 19.16 6.12 -1.69
N VAL A 232 19.47 5.54 -0.53
CA VAL A 232 18.78 4.32 -0.06
C VAL A 232 17.31 4.63 0.21
N LEU A 233 17.01 5.86 0.61
CA LEU A 233 15.65 6.28 0.93
C LEU A 233 14.88 6.73 -0.30
N SER A 234 15.50 7.59 -1.12
CA SER A 234 14.83 8.09 -2.31
C SER A 234 14.53 6.93 -3.26
N TYR A 235 15.44 5.95 -3.41
CA TYR A 235 15.27 4.88 -4.37
C TYR A 235 13.94 4.12 -4.27
N ALA A 236 13.55 3.61 -3.09
CA ALA A 236 12.33 2.83 -3.00
C ALA A 236 11.06 3.70 -3.15
N LEU A 237 11.15 4.97 -2.73
CA LEU A 237 10.10 5.96 -2.93
C LEU A 237 9.96 6.31 -4.42
N ASP A 238 11.09 6.57 -5.10
CA ASP A 238 11.16 6.90 -6.52
C ASP A 238 10.55 5.76 -7.35
N CYS A 239 10.91 4.50 -7.06
CA CYS A 239 10.29 3.32 -7.69
C CYS A 239 8.79 3.20 -7.39
N GLY A 240 8.38 3.50 -6.16
CA GLY A 240 6.96 3.47 -5.75
C GLY A 240 6.13 4.53 -6.48
N TYR A 241 6.64 5.76 -6.57
CA TYR A 241 6.02 6.83 -7.35
C TYR A 241 5.99 6.52 -8.84
N GLU A 242 7.10 6.03 -9.39
CA GLU A 242 7.19 5.61 -10.80
C GLU A 242 6.14 4.56 -11.14
N THR A 243 5.91 3.62 -10.23
CA THR A 243 4.86 2.60 -10.38
C THR A 243 3.47 3.22 -10.58
N CYS A 244 3.14 4.29 -9.84
CA CYS A 244 1.86 4.99 -10.02
C CYS A 244 1.74 5.65 -11.40
N TYR A 245 2.80 6.29 -11.89
CA TYR A 245 2.76 6.99 -13.18
C TYR A 245 2.74 6.06 -14.39
N LEU A 246 3.28 4.85 -14.27
CA LEU A 246 3.38 3.93 -15.40
C LEU A 246 2.12 3.10 -15.65
N GLU A 247 1.17 3.10 -14.73
CA GLU A 247 -0.02 2.26 -14.83
C GLU A 247 -1.21 2.96 -15.52
N GLU A 248 -1.28 4.30 -15.54
CA GLU A 248 -2.45 5.03 -16.05
C GLU A 248 -2.09 6.25 -16.93
N GLU A 249 -2.97 6.53 -17.90
CA GLU A 249 -2.94 7.76 -18.72
C GLU A 249 -3.47 8.99 -17.96
N PHE A 250 -4.18 8.78 -16.84
CA PHE A 250 -4.80 9.84 -16.02
C PHE A 250 -4.51 9.64 -14.54
N LEU A 251 -3.43 10.24 -14.05
CA LEU A 251 -3.06 10.14 -12.64
C LEU A 251 -3.51 11.37 -11.85
N VAL A 252 -4.34 11.16 -10.82
CA VAL A 252 -4.46 12.09 -9.70
C VAL A 252 -3.71 11.48 -8.52
N ILE A 253 -2.48 11.94 -8.27
CA ILE A 253 -1.73 11.53 -7.08
C ILE A 253 -2.21 12.37 -5.90
N HIS A 254 -2.87 11.72 -4.95
CA HIS A 254 -3.13 12.32 -3.65
C HIS A 254 -2.02 11.95 -2.67
N ILE A 255 -1.07 12.88 -2.48
CA ILE A 255 -0.06 12.76 -1.41
C ILE A 255 -0.65 13.34 -0.13
N GLN A 256 -0.99 12.46 0.81
CA GLN A 256 -1.40 12.85 2.15
C GLN A 256 -0.15 13.18 2.98
N ILE A 257 0.20 14.47 3.10
CA ILE A 257 1.26 14.90 4.02
C ILE A 257 0.65 15.12 5.39
N PHE A 258 0.91 14.20 6.33
CA PHE A 258 0.64 14.43 7.74
C PHE A 258 1.61 15.49 8.28
N VAL A 259 1.20 16.76 8.27
CA VAL A 259 1.82 17.77 9.12
C VAL A 259 1.18 17.69 10.49
N ASN A 260 1.44 16.60 11.23
CA ASN A 260 1.32 16.69 12.68
C ASN A 260 2.65 17.23 13.20
N GLN A 261 2.52 18.37 13.85
CA GLN A 261 3.58 19.20 14.38
C GLN A 261 4.54 18.42 15.31
N LEU A 262 5.79 18.87 15.27
CA LEU A 262 6.82 18.72 16.30
C LEU A 262 6.27 18.83 17.73
#